data_AF-A0A970MPR2-F1
#
_entry.id   AF-A0A970MPR2-F1
#
_cell.length_a   1.000
_cell.length_b   1.000
_cell.length_c   1.000
_cell.angle_alpha   90.00
_cell.angle_beta   90.00
_cell.angle_gamma   90.00
#
_symmetry.space_group_name_H-M   'P 1'
#
loop_
_entity.id
_entity.type
_entity.pdbx_description
1 polymer ?
#
loop_
_entity_poly.entity_id
_entity_poly.type
_entity_poly.pdbx_seq_one_letter_code
_entity_poly.pdbx_strand_id
1 'polypeptide(L)' 'MPSIRQLFRQSKIFRSLLIIVIIKFAIFYLFLKAFLYPRYLKPKWDSEEQRIEAITNDLTKNQKE' A
#
# COMPACT_ATOMS: atom_id res chain seq x y z
N MET A 1 35.30 -29.48 0.18
CA MET A 1 35.14 -28.27 -0.68
C MET A 1 33.95 -28.49 -1.61
N PRO A 2 32.87 -27.71 -1.51
CA PRO A 2 31.73 -27.86 -2.40
C PRO A 2 32.15 -27.56 -3.84
N SER A 3 31.72 -28.39 -4.78
CA SER A 3 32.09 -28.25 -6.19
C SER A 3 31.36 -27.07 -6.83
N ILE A 4 32.01 -26.35 -7.74
CA ILE A 4 31.51 -25.13 -8.40
C ILE A 4 30.06 -25.32 -8.94
N ARG A 5 29.73 -26.51 -9.44
CA ARG A 5 28.39 -26.87 -9.93
C ARG A 5 27.29 -26.82 -8.86
N GLN A 6 27.60 -27.15 -7.60
CA GLN A 6 26.63 -27.11 -6.49
C GLN A 6 26.31 -25.67 -6.08
N LEU A 7 27.30 -24.77 -6.10
CA LEU A 7 27.11 -23.33 -5.88
C LEU A 7 26.21 -22.71 -6.96
N PHE A 8 26.41 -23.07 -8.23
CA PHE A 8 25.55 -22.62 -9.34
C PHE A 8 24.12 -23.20 -9.27
N ARG A 9 23.90 -24.34 -8.63
CA ARG A 9 22.55 -24.90 -8.46
C ARG A 9 21.80 -24.21 -7.32
N GLN A 10 22.48 -23.85 -6.24
CA GLN A 10 21.88 -23.08 -5.14
C GLN A 10 21.47 -21.67 -5.59
N SER A 11 22.26 -21.01 -6.44
CA SER A 11 21.92 -19.66 -6.93
C SER A 11 20.64 -19.64 -7.79
N LYS A 12 20.36 -20.72 -8.53
CA LYS A 12 19.09 -20.86 -9.29
C LYS A 12 17.88 -20.98 -8.36
N ILE A 13 17.99 -21.79 -7.31
CA ILE A 13 16.91 -21.96 -6.32
C ILE A 13 16.64 -20.64 -5.59
N PHE A 14 17.71 -19.94 -5.18
CA PHE A 14 17.59 -18.63 -4.53
C PHE A 14 16.90 -17.59 -5.43
N ARG A 15 17.25 -17.53 -6.72
CA ARG A 15 16.58 -16.64 -7.69
C ARG A 15 15.09 -16.94 -7.83
N SER A 16 14.72 -18.21 -7.96
CA SER A 16 13.30 -18.61 -8.03
C SER A 16 12.54 -18.24 -6.76
N LEU A 17 13.14 -18.46 -5.59
CA LEU A 17 12.53 -18.09 -4.32
C LEU A 17 12.32 -16.57 -4.20
N LEU A 18 13.32 -15.78 -4.61
CA LEU A 18 13.27 -14.32 -4.59
C LEU A 18 12.17 -13.79 -5.53
N ILE A 19 12.01 -14.38 -6.71
CA ILE A 19 10.93 -14.04 -7.65
C ILE A 19 9.55 -14.30 -7.01
N ILE A 20 9.37 -15.45 -6.36
CA ILE A 20 8.10 -15.79 -5.68
C ILE A 20 7.79 -14.79 -4.57
N VAL A 21 8.80 -14.38 -3.79
CA VAL A 21 8.66 -13.38 -2.74
C VAL A 21 8.24 -12.03 -3.33
N ILE A 22 8.91 -11.56 -4.38
CA ILE A 22 8.55 -10.30 -5.06
C ILE A 22 7.10 -10.34 -5.57
N ILE A 23 6.69 -11.45 -6.21
CA ILE A 23 5.32 -11.60 -6.71
C ILE A 23 4.30 -11.50 -5.57
N LYS A 24 4.57 -12.15 -4.42
CA LYS A 24 3.70 -12.05 -3.24
C LYS A 24 3.60 -10.61 -2.73
N PHE A 25 4.73 -9.89 -2.64
CA PHE A 25 4.72 -8.48 -2.24
C PHE A 25 3.97 -7.60 -3.25
N ALA A 26 4.11 -7.84 -4.55
CA ALA A 26 3.40 -7.11 -5.59
C ALA A 26 1.88 -7.31 -5.49
N ILE A 27 1.43 -8.56 -5.30
CA ILE A 27 0.02 -8.89 -5.10
C ILE A 27 -0.52 -8.21 -3.83
N PHE A 28 0.23 -8.26 -2.73
CA PHE A 28 -0.18 -7.63 -1.47
C PHE A 28 -0.27 -6.10 -1.59
N TYR A 29 0.71 -5.47 -2.24
CA TYR A 29 0.68 -4.04 -2.53
C TYR A 29 -0.51 -3.66 -3.41
N LEU A 30 -0.79 -4.44 -4.45
CA LEU A 30 -1.94 -4.20 -5.32
C LEU A 30 -3.25 -4.35 -4.57
N PHE A 31 -3.37 -5.35 -3.69
CA PHE A 31 -4.52 -5.52 -2.81
C PHE A 31 -4.71 -4.32 -1.88
N LEU A 32 -3.66 -3.87 -1.20
CA LEU A 32 -3.73 -2.67 -0.36
C LEU A 32 -4.10 -1.43 -1.19
N LYS A 33 -3.48 -1.23 -2.35
CA LYS A 33 -3.78 -0.08 -3.20
C LYS A 33 -5.21 -0.11 -3.75
N ALA A 34 -5.72 -1.27 -4.15
CA ALA A 34 -7.05 -1.40 -4.74
C ALA A 34 -8.16 -1.42 -3.68
N PHE A 35 -7.90 -1.98 -2.49
CA PHE A 35 -8.92 -2.15 -1.45
C PHE A 35 -8.78 -1.13 -0.32
N LEU A 36 -7.58 -0.95 0.23
CA LEU A 36 -7.33 -0.05 1.37
C LEU A 36 -7.40 1.42 0.95
N TYR A 37 -6.82 1.77 -0.21
CA TYR A 37 -6.75 3.17 -0.65
C TYR A 37 -8.13 3.81 -0.88
N PRO A 38 -9.04 3.25 -1.69
CA PRO A 38 -10.34 3.89 -1.93
C PRO A 38 -11.31 3.77 -0.76
N ARG A 39 -11.12 2.78 0.14
CA ARG A 39 -12.04 2.51 1.25
C ARG A 39 -11.69 3.30 2.52
N TYR A 40 -10.40 3.50 2.80
CA TYR A 40 -9.94 4.08 4.07
C TYR A 40 -9.05 5.30 3.92
N LEU A 41 -8.33 5.43 2.80
CA LEU A 41 -7.42 6.56 2.55
C LEU A 41 -7.95 7.52 1.49
N LYS A 42 -9.18 7.33 1.01
CA LYS A 42 -9.83 8.34 0.16
C LYS A 42 -9.84 9.62 0.98
N PRO A 43 -9.12 10.68 0.57
CA PRO A 43 -9.12 11.90 1.32
C PRO A 43 -10.59 12.34 1.42
N LYS A 44 -11.06 12.57 2.65
CA LYS A 44 -12.46 12.97 2.91
C LYS A 44 -12.84 14.26 2.14
N TRP A 45 -11.83 14.99 1.65
CA TRP A 45 -11.93 16.21 0.87
C TRP A 45 -10.95 16.14 -0.30
N ASP A 46 -11.45 16.31 -1.53
CA ASP A 46 -10.62 16.29 -2.76
C ASP A 46 -9.83 17.61 -2.94
N SER A 47 -10.25 18.68 -2.25
CA SER A 47 -9.59 20.00 -2.25
C SER A 47 -9.45 20.55 -0.83
N GLU A 48 -8.41 21.34 -0.59
CA GLU A 48 -8.17 22.01 0.69
C GLU A 48 -9.32 22.98 1.05
N GLU A 49 -9.93 23.61 0.04
CA GLU A 49 -11.10 24.49 0.19
C GLU A 49 -12.32 23.73 0.75
N GLN A 50 -12.58 22.52 0.23
CA GLN A 50 -13.67 21.66 0.71
C GLN A 50 -13.45 21.21 2.16
N ARG A 51 -12.19 21.04 2.57
CA ARG A 51 -11.83 20.70 3.95
C ARG A 51 -12.15 21.86 4.89
N ILE A 52 -11.77 23.08 4.52
CA ILE A 52 -11.99 24.28 5.33
C ILE A 52 -13.48 24.55 5.48
N GLU A 53 -14.25 24.44 4.40
CA GLU A 53 -15.69 24.67 4.42
C GLU A 53 -16.44 23.63 5.29
N ALA A 54 -16.05 22.35 5.20
CA ALA A 54 -16.62 21.30 6.04
C ALA A 54 -16.33 21.52 7.53
N ILE A 55 -15.10 21.90 7.88
CA ILE A 55 -14.72 22.20 9.28
C ILE A 55 -15.46 23.44 9.79
N THR A 56 -15.58 24.47 8.95
CA THR A 56 -16.28 25.71 9.31
C THR A 56 -17.76 25.44 9.57
N ASN A 57 -18.39 24.63 8.72
CA ASN A 57 -19.78 24.20 8.92
C ASN A 57 -19.96 23.36 10.19
N ASP A 58 -19.07 22.40 10.48
CA ASP A 58 -19.14 21.60 11.71
C ASP A 58 -18.98 22.47 12.97
N LEU A 59 -18.05 23.42 12.97
CA LEU A 59 -17.82 24.33 14.11
C LEU A 59 -19.00 25.29 14.32
N THR A 60 -19.57 25.82 13.23
CA THR A 60 -20.64 26.82 13.30
C THR A 60 -22.00 26.20 13.60
N LYS A 61 -22.26 24.97 13.14
CA LYS A 61 -23.52 24.26 13.40
C LYS A 61 -23.65 23.82 14.85
N ASN A 62 -22.55 23.44 15.50
CA ASN A 62 -22.53 23.09 16.94
C ASN A 62 -22.63 24.30 17.88
N GLN A 63 -22.52 25.55 17.37
CA GLN A 63 -22.69 26.77 18.17
C GLN A 63 -24.13 27.32 18.15
N LYS A 64 -25.04 26.68 17.39
CA LYS A 64 -26.45 27.09 17.27
C LYS A 64 -27.43 26.21 18.06
N GLU A 65 -26.94 25.20 18.78
CA GLU A 65 -27.70 24.48 19.83
C GLU A 65 -27.26 24.95 21.22
#